data_AF-A0A6J4VQH1-F1
#
_entry.id   AF-A0A6J4VQH1-F1
#
_cell.length_a   1.000
_cell.length_b   1.000
_cell.length_c   1.000
_cell.angle_alpha   90.00
_cell.angle_beta   90.00
_cell.angle_gamma   90.00
#
_symmetry.space_group_name_H-M   'P 1'
#
loop_
_entity.id
_entity.type
_entity.pdbx_description
1 polymer ?
#
loop_
_entity_poly.entity_id
_entity_poly.type
_entity_poly.pdbx_seq_one_letter_code
_entity_poly.pdbx_strand_id
1 'polypeptide(L)'
;MNRLQVAALWVGVAIFSWGSAQNEVPPETAETVTVRLVVETEPGVLISRLNPPIVELDDPFRLGDALTATVDGEPYLDDPEFYYARLNPVIWELPVPQGAAPGGYPADIRATFALCSRTQGFCFTDEQTAMTTVQVGGGANETVVVRLRQLER
;
A
#
# COMPACT_ATOMS: atom_id res chain seq x y z
N MET A 1 -66.37 -29.71 -46.20
CA MET A 1 -66.79 -28.45 -45.57
C MET A 1 -66.06 -28.29 -44.25
N ASN A 2 -65.27 -27.22 -44.13
CA ASN A 2 -64.80 -26.50 -42.93
C ASN A 2 -64.11 -27.28 -41.78
N ARG A 3 -62.79 -27.07 -41.57
CA ARG A 3 -62.15 -26.07 -40.66
C ARG A 3 -62.29 -26.52 -39.19
N LEU A 4 -61.26 -26.60 -38.34
CA LEU A 4 -60.10 -25.74 -38.13
C LEU A 4 -58.93 -26.52 -37.51
N GLN A 5 -57.71 -26.19 -37.94
CA GLN A 5 -56.48 -26.41 -37.18
C GLN A 5 -56.38 -25.36 -36.07
N VAL A 6 -55.98 -25.77 -34.86
CA VAL A 6 -55.59 -24.85 -33.78
C VAL A 6 -54.09 -25.04 -33.56
N ALA A 7 -53.31 -24.02 -33.93
CA ALA A 7 -51.89 -23.93 -33.67
C ALA A 7 -51.66 -23.48 -32.23
N ALA A 8 -50.92 -24.27 -31.45
CA ALA A 8 -50.45 -23.90 -30.12
C ALA A 8 -49.17 -23.06 -30.28
N LEU A 9 -49.29 -21.75 -30.07
CA LEU A 9 -48.17 -20.83 -29.88
C LEU A 9 -47.58 -21.04 -28.48
N TRP A 10 -46.36 -21.57 -28.41
CA TRP A 10 -45.55 -21.54 -27.20
C TRP A 10 -44.82 -20.20 -27.12
N VAL A 11 -45.26 -19.33 -26.21
CA VAL A 11 -44.52 -18.13 -25.81
C VAL A 11 -43.46 -18.56 -24.80
N GLY A 12 -42.21 -18.68 -25.25
CA GLY A 12 -41.06 -18.86 -24.38
C GLY A 12 -40.80 -17.58 -23.58
N VAL A 13 -41.08 -17.62 -22.28
CA VAL A 13 -40.72 -16.57 -21.34
C VAL A 13 -39.20 -16.63 -21.12
N ALA A 14 -38.48 -15.65 -21.65
CA ALA A 14 -37.08 -15.44 -21.32
C ALA A 14 -37.00 -14.88 -19.89
N ILE A 15 -36.62 -15.74 -18.94
CA ILE A 15 -36.27 -15.32 -17.58
C ILE A 15 -34.87 -14.69 -17.69
N PHE A 16 -34.82 -13.36 -17.77
CA PHE A 16 -33.58 -12.62 -17.51
C PHE A 16 -33.21 -12.83 -16.04
N SER A 17 -32.25 -13.70 -15.76
CA SER A 17 -31.58 -13.70 -14.46
C SER A 17 -30.76 -12.42 -14.39
N TRP A 18 -31.31 -11.39 -13.74
CA TRP A 18 -30.50 -10.30 -13.22
C TRP A 18 -29.58 -10.91 -12.18
N GLY A 19 -28.33 -11.16 -12.57
CA GLY A 19 -27.27 -11.44 -11.64
C GLY A 19 -27.17 -10.23 -10.72
N SER A 20 -27.57 -10.40 -9.47
CA SER A 20 -27.35 -9.42 -8.43
C SER A 20 -25.86 -9.12 -8.43
N ALA A 21 -25.47 -7.93 -8.89
CA ALA A 21 -24.24 -7.32 -8.43
C ALA A 21 -24.38 -7.32 -6.91
N GLN A 22 -23.70 -8.25 -6.25
CA GLN A 22 -23.55 -8.20 -4.82
C GLN A 22 -22.83 -6.88 -4.58
N ASN A 23 -23.58 -5.87 -4.13
CA ASN A 23 -22.99 -4.75 -3.42
C ASN A 23 -22.23 -5.41 -2.28
N GLU A 24 -20.93 -5.58 -2.44
CA GLU A 24 -20.03 -5.93 -1.35
C GLU A 24 -20.21 -4.79 -0.34
N VAL A 25 -21.05 -5.02 0.66
CA VAL A 25 -21.12 -4.16 1.83
C VAL A 25 -19.70 -4.18 2.38
N PRO A 26 -18.98 -3.04 2.40
CA PRO A 26 -17.64 -3.01 2.95
C PRO A 26 -17.68 -3.62 4.35
N PRO A 27 -16.75 -4.53 4.69
CA PRO A 27 -16.75 -5.14 6.01
C PRO A 27 -16.77 -4.03 7.06
N GLU A 28 -17.70 -4.13 8.01
CA GLU A 28 -17.81 -3.19 9.12
C GLU A 28 -16.45 -3.16 9.84
N THR A 29 -15.89 -1.98 10.08
CA THR A 29 -14.56 -1.83 10.69
C THR A 29 -14.72 -1.60 12.19
N ALA A 30 -13.98 -2.37 13.00
CA ALA A 30 -14.08 -2.30 14.47
C ALA A 30 -13.05 -1.33 15.08
N GLU A 31 -11.88 -1.20 14.45
CA GLU A 31 -10.73 -0.42 14.91
C GLU A 31 -9.90 0.01 13.68
N THR A 32 -9.12 1.08 13.83
CA THR A 32 -8.09 1.47 12.84
C THR A 32 -6.73 1.45 13.53
N VAL A 33 -5.76 0.77 12.92
CA VAL A 33 -4.37 0.74 13.40
C VAL A 33 -3.50 1.63 12.52
N THR A 34 -2.61 2.43 13.13
CA THR A 34 -1.71 3.30 12.37
C THR A 34 -0.33 2.66 12.26
N VAL A 35 0.18 2.52 11.03
CA VAL A 35 1.57 2.13 10.74
C VAL A 35 2.31 3.34 10.18
N ARG A 36 3.43 3.70 10.79
CA ARG A 36 4.27 4.83 10.39
C ARG A 36 5.65 4.33 9.95
N LEU A 37 6.05 4.63 8.71
CA LEU A 37 7.43 4.45 8.24
C LEU A 37 8.20 5.77 8.35
N VAL A 38 9.35 5.73 9.02
CA VAL A 38 10.33 6.81 9.07
C VAL A 38 11.59 6.36 8.36
N VAL A 39 12.08 7.20 7.44
CA VAL A 39 13.31 6.94 6.70
C VAL A 39 14.40 7.87 7.22
N GLU A 40 15.49 7.27 7.71
CA GLU A 40 16.69 7.99 8.16
C GLU A 40 17.81 7.78 7.14
N THR A 41 18.56 8.83 6.83
CA THR A 41 19.71 8.78 5.92
C THR A 41 21.01 9.06 6.67
N GLU A 42 22.06 8.33 6.32
CA GLU A 42 23.41 8.66 6.77
C GLU A 42 23.90 9.99 6.16
N PRO A 43 24.82 10.70 6.85
CA PRO A 43 25.45 11.89 6.31
C PRO A 43 26.06 11.64 4.92
N GLY A 44 25.73 12.50 3.96
CA GLY A 44 26.23 12.41 2.60
C GLY A 44 25.44 11.47 1.67
N VAL A 45 24.39 10.79 2.16
CA VAL A 45 23.39 10.13 1.31
C VAL A 45 22.29 11.12 0.97
N LEU A 46 22.01 11.28 -0.31
CA LEU A 46 20.88 12.07 -0.83
C LEU A 46 19.86 11.13 -1.49
N ILE A 47 18.58 11.46 -1.36
CA ILE A 47 17.49 10.71 -2.00
C ILE A 47 16.99 11.51 -3.20
N SER A 48 16.93 10.86 -4.36
CA SER A 48 16.53 11.49 -5.61
C SER A 48 15.05 11.87 -5.61
N ARG A 49 14.75 13.08 -6.10
CA ARG A 49 13.40 13.56 -6.44
C ARG A 49 13.01 13.17 -7.87
N LEU A 50 13.99 12.95 -8.74
CA LEU A 50 13.75 12.56 -10.13
C LEU A 50 13.17 11.14 -10.24
N ASN A 51 13.53 10.29 -9.28
CA ASN A 51 12.98 8.95 -9.11
C ASN A 51 12.47 8.86 -7.67
N PRO A 52 11.26 9.37 -7.39
CA PRO A 52 10.76 9.47 -6.03
C PRO A 52 10.62 8.08 -5.41
N PRO A 53 10.85 7.94 -4.09
CA PRO A 53 10.73 6.66 -3.43
C PRO A 53 9.32 6.08 -3.54
N ILE A 54 9.26 4.77 -3.76
CA ILE A 54 8.03 4.00 -3.74
C ILE A 54 8.09 3.09 -2.53
N VAL A 55 7.05 3.13 -1.70
CA VAL A 55 6.91 2.25 -0.54
C VAL A 55 5.61 1.46 -0.64
N GLU A 56 5.67 0.22 -0.20
CA GLU A 56 4.57 -0.73 -0.20
C GLU A 56 4.46 -1.33 1.20
N LEU A 57 3.25 -1.33 1.76
CA LEU A 57 2.92 -2.07 2.96
C LEU A 57 2.02 -3.24 2.56
N ASP A 58 2.42 -4.47 2.88
CA ASP A 58 1.55 -5.63 2.77
C ASP A 58 0.52 -5.59 3.90
N ASP A 59 -0.76 -5.40 3.54
CA ASP A 59 -1.85 -5.27 4.51
C ASP A 59 -2.24 -6.66 5.04
N PRO A 60 -2.03 -6.95 6.33
CA PRO A 60 -2.32 -8.27 6.90
C PRO A 60 -3.80 -8.66 6.85
N PHE A 61 -4.70 -7.69 6.64
CA PHE A 61 -6.14 -7.91 6.61
C PHE A 61 -6.69 -7.98 5.18
N ARG A 62 -5.93 -7.55 4.16
CA ARG A 62 -6.34 -7.55 2.76
C ARG A 62 -5.39 -8.40 1.94
N LEU A 63 -5.75 -9.68 1.78
CA LEU A 63 -4.97 -10.63 0.99
C LEU A 63 -4.85 -10.16 -0.47
N GLY A 64 -3.66 -9.73 -0.87
CA GLY A 64 -3.27 -9.52 -2.27
C GLY A 64 -3.08 -8.08 -2.72
N ASP A 65 -3.42 -7.09 -1.89
CA ASP A 65 -3.26 -5.67 -2.23
C ASP A 65 -2.24 -5.01 -1.29
N ALA A 66 -1.05 -4.70 -1.82
CA ALA A 66 -0.09 -3.86 -1.11
C ALA A 66 -0.55 -2.39 -1.17
N LEU A 67 -0.47 -1.70 -0.02
CA LEU A 67 -0.74 -0.27 0.06
C LEU A 67 0.48 0.50 -0.43
N THR A 68 0.47 0.88 -1.70
CA THR A 68 1.55 1.68 -2.31
C THR A 68 1.40 3.17 -1.98
N ALA A 69 2.50 3.80 -1.57
CA ALA A 69 2.60 5.25 -1.43
C ALA A 69 3.89 5.77 -2.08
N THR A 70 3.79 6.93 -2.73
CA THR A 70 4.96 7.72 -3.13
C THR A 70 5.37 8.61 -1.98
N VAL A 71 6.66 8.65 -1.66
CA VAL A 71 7.17 9.42 -0.52
C VAL A 71 7.68 10.78 -0.99
N ASP A 72 7.19 11.85 -0.36
CA ASP A 72 7.68 13.20 -0.57
C ASP A 72 8.50 13.68 0.65
N GLY A 73 9.16 14.83 0.55
CA GLY A 73 10.06 15.31 1.58
C GLY A 73 10.47 16.77 1.46
N GLU A 74 11.22 17.23 2.45
CA GLU A 74 11.87 18.52 2.44
C GLU A 74 12.97 18.53 1.36
N PRO A 75 13.03 19.55 0.47
CA PRO A 75 14.06 19.62 -0.56
C PRO A 75 15.44 19.89 0.04
N TYR A 76 16.47 19.35 -0.61
CA TYR A 76 17.86 19.61 -0.26
C TYR A 76 18.30 21.00 -0.74
N LEU A 77 18.75 21.87 0.17
CA LEU A 77 18.92 23.30 -0.14
C LEU A 77 19.94 23.60 -1.24
N ASP A 78 21.03 22.81 -1.36
CA ASP A 78 22.04 23.09 -2.39
C ASP A 78 21.52 22.71 -3.79
N ASP A 79 20.65 21.70 -3.89
CA ASP A 79 20.14 21.13 -5.15
C ASP A 79 18.65 20.73 -4.99
N PRO A 80 17.75 21.71 -4.76
CA PRO A 80 16.39 21.43 -4.31
C PRO A 80 15.55 20.75 -5.37
N GLU A 81 15.87 20.94 -6.65
CA GLU A 81 15.16 20.30 -7.77
C GLU A 81 15.43 18.79 -7.86
N PHE A 82 16.57 18.33 -7.32
CA PHE A 82 17.07 16.98 -7.55
C PHE A 82 17.01 16.07 -6.34
N TYR A 83 17.12 16.62 -5.12
CA TYR A 83 17.26 15.80 -3.92
C TYR A 83 16.36 16.23 -2.77
N TYR A 84 15.99 15.25 -1.95
CA TYR A 84 15.39 15.45 -0.64
C TYR A 84 16.48 15.58 0.43
N ALA A 85 16.33 16.55 1.34
CA ALA A 85 17.07 16.62 2.59
C ALA A 85 16.57 15.57 3.60
N ARG A 86 15.25 15.38 3.64
CA ARG A 86 14.56 14.47 4.55
C ARG A 86 13.22 14.07 3.96
N LEU A 87 12.85 12.80 4.07
CA LEU A 87 11.51 12.34 3.69
C LEU A 87 10.49 12.60 4.80
N ASN A 88 9.27 12.93 4.42
CA ASN A 88 8.14 12.91 5.32
C ASN A 88 7.82 11.47 5.71
N PRO A 89 7.39 11.21 6.96
CA PRO A 89 6.94 9.89 7.35
C PRO A 89 5.76 9.45 6.49
N VAL A 90 5.77 8.17 6.09
CA VAL A 90 4.61 7.56 5.43
C VAL A 90 3.71 6.99 6.52
N ILE A 91 2.41 7.26 6.43
CA ILE A 91 1.43 6.84 7.42
C ILE A 91 0.35 6.06 6.69
N TRP A 92 0.14 4.81 7.11
CA TRP A 92 -0.97 3.99 6.69
C TRP A 92 -1.95 3.82 7.84
N GLU A 93 -3.22 4.04 7.56
CA GLU A 93 -4.34 3.75 8.45
C GLU A 93 -4.98 2.45 8.00
N LEU A 94 -4.76 1.38 8.76
CA LEU A 94 -5.22 0.04 8.45
C LEU A 94 -6.58 -0.21 9.12
N PRO A 95 -7.67 -0.34 8.34
CA PRO A 95 -8.96 -0.72 8.89
C PRO A 95 -8.94 -2.18 9.32
N VAL A 96 -9.17 -2.43 10.61
CA VAL A 96 -9.26 -3.79 11.15
C VAL A 96 -10.66 -4.35 10.88
N PRO A 97 -10.78 -5.50 10.21
CA PRO A 97 -12.06 -6.10 9.92
C PRO A 97 -12.76 -6.55 11.21
N GLN A 98 -14.07 -6.33 11.29
CA GLN A 98 -14.87 -6.85 12.40
C GLN A 98 -14.70 -8.37 12.53
N GLY A 99 -14.39 -8.83 13.75
CA GLY A 99 -14.14 -10.25 14.04
C GLY A 99 -12.67 -10.65 14.01
N ALA A 100 -11.73 -9.75 13.66
CA ALA A 100 -10.31 -9.98 13.88
C ALA A 100 -10.05 -10.23 15.38
N ALA A 101 -9.35 -11.31 15.70
CA ALA A 101 -8.98 -11.63 17.07
C ALA A 101 -7.90 -10.64 17.57
N PRO A 102 -7.93 -10.22 18.84
CA PRO A 102 -6.82 -9.45 19.41
C PRO A 102 -5.50 -10.21 19.30
N GLY A 103 -4.43 -9.52 18.91
CA GLY A 103 -3.11 -10.12 18.70
C GLY A 103 -2.27 -9.42 17.64
N GLY A 104 -1.09 -9.98 17.38
CA GLY A 104 -0.15 -9.47 16.39
C GLY A 104 -0.35 -10.11 15.01
N TYR A 105 -0.41 -9.26 13.99
CA TYR A 105 -0.54 -9.66 12.59
C TYR A 105 0.72 -9.25 11.83
N PRO A 106 1.45 -10.19 11.20
CA PRO A 106 2.70 -9.87 10.50
C PRO A 106 2.40 -9.04 9.25
N ALA A 107 3.23 -8.02 9.00
CA ALA A 107 3.16 -7.20 7.80
C ALA A 107 4.58 -6.88 7.32
N ASP A 108 4.74 -6.72 6.02
CA ASP A 108 6.02 -6.39 5.40
C ASP A 108 5.96 -5.02 4.74
N ILE A 109 7.01 -4.23 4.95
CA ILE A 109 7.23 -2.97 4.25
C ILE A 109 8.34 -3.17 3.24
N ARG A 110 8.06 -2.90 1.98
CA ARG A 110 9.03 -2.90 0.88
C ARG A 110 9.21 -1.48 0.38
N ALA A 111 10.44 -1.04 0.17
CA ALA A 111 10.74 0.32 -0.22
C ALA A 111 11.88 0.37 -1.23
N THR A 112 11.69 1.11 -2.32
CA THR A 112 12.72 1.34 -3.34
C THR A 112 13.13 2.80 -3.33
N PHE A 113 14.43 3.06 -3.17
CA PHE A 113 15.01 4.39 -3.13
C PHE A 113 16.06 4.57 -4.22
N ALA A 114 16.02 5.68 -4.95
CA ALA A 114 17.14 6.11 -5.77
C ALA A 114 18.02 7.05 -4.94
N LEU A 115 19.24 6.60 -4.64
CA LEU A 115 20.18 7.26 -3.73
C LEU A 115 21.40 7.79 -4.49
N CYS A 116 21.98 8.89 -4.02
CA CYS A 116 23.24 9.41 -4.50
C CYS A 116 24.20 9.69 -3.34
N SER A 117 25.44 9.22 -3.45
CA SER A 117 26.50 9.52 -2.48
C SER A 117 27.20 10.83 -2.87
N ARG A 118 27.18 11.81 -1.96
CA ARG A 118 27.92 13.07 -2.14
C ARG A 118 29.42 12.89 -2.08
N THR A 119 29.88 11.95 -1.26
CA THR A 119 31.30 11.66 -1.05
C THR A 119 31.89 10.86 -2.21
N GLN A 120 31.13 9.92 -2.76
CA GLN A 120 31.63 9.00 -3.78
C GLN A 120 31.20 9.38 -5.21
N GLY A 121 30.27 10.31 -5.38
CA GLY A 121 29.89 10.89 -6.67
C GLY A 121 29.14 9.93 -7.60
N PHE A 122 28.49 8.90 -7.07
CA PHE A 122 27.64 8.00 -7.85
C PHE A 122 26.24 7.85 -7.24
N CYS A 123 25.32 7.38 -8.06
CA CYS A 123 23.96 7.05 -7.67
C CYS A 123 23.69 5.55 -7.83
N PHE A 124 22.81 5.01 -7.00
CA PHE A 124 22.41 3.61 -6.99
C PHE A 124 20.96 3.48 -6.53
N THR A 125 20.33 2.37 -6.88
CA THR A 125 19.01 2.00 -6.33
C THR A 125 19.21 1.09 -5.13
N ASP A 126 18.50 1.37 -4.05
CA ASP A 126 18.50 0.58 -2.83
C ASP A 126 17.08 0.07 -2.54
N GLU A 127 16.97 -1.24 -2.31
CA GLU A 127 15.71 -1.90 -1.98
C GLU A 127 15.77 -2.37 -0.53
N GLN A 128 14.84 -1.88 0.28
CA GLN A 128 14.76 -2.15 1.70
C GLN A 128 13.49 -2.95 1.99
N THR A 129 13.64 -4.00 2.81
CA THR A 129 12.51 -4.77 3.34
C THR A 129 12.57 -4.76 4.85
N ALA A 130 11.46 -4.40 5.50
CA ALA A 130 11.34 -4.38 6.94
C ALA A 130 10.08 -5.15 7.38
N MET A 131 10.26 -6.13 8.27
CA MET A 131 9.15 -6.84 8.89
C MET A 131 8.59 -6.01 10.05
N THR A 132 7.27 -5.96 10.18
CA THR A 132 6.57 -5.35 11.31
C THR A 132 5.42 -6.23 11.78
N THR A 133 4.81 -5.88 12.91
CA THR A 133 3.66 -6.59 13.46
C THR A 133 2.59 -5.60 13.87
N VAL A 134 1.44 -5.66 13.22
CA VAL A 134 0.26 -4.83 13.50
C VAL A 134 -0.48 -5.42 14.70
N GLN A 135 -0.61 -4.66 15.79
CA GLN A 135 -1.29 -5.11 17.01
C GLN A 135 -2.77 -4.70 17.01
N VAL A 136 -3.67 -5.67 17.13
CA VAL A 136 -5.14 -5.48 17.19
C VAL A 136 -5.64 -5.63 18.63
N GLY A 137 -6.62 -4.80 19.03
CA GLY A 137 -7.27 -4.88 20.34
C GLY A 137 -6.53 -4.16 21.46
N GLY A 138 -5.64 -3.22 21.12
CA GLY A 138 -4.82 -2.47 22.06
C GLY A 138 -4.61 -0.99 21.72
N GLY A 139 -5.15 -0.48 20.59
CA GLY A 139 -5.00 0.91 20.17
C GLY A 139 -3.56 1.33 19.85
N ALA A 140 -2.71 0.38 19.44
CA ALA A 140 -1.29 0.64 19.24
C ALA A 140 -1.01 1.36 17.92
N ASN A 141 -0.05 2.29 17.96
CA ASN A 141 0.56 2.87 16.76
C ASN A 141 1.92 2.21 16.55
N GLU A 142 2.15 1.65 15.37
CA GLU A 142 3.42 1.00 15.04
C GLU A 142 4.32 1.99 14.28
N THR A 143 5.59 2.11 14.69
CA THR A 143 6.58 2.93 13.98
C THR A 143 7.75 2.06 13.53
N VAL A 144 7.96 2.00 12.22
CA VAL A 144 9.05 1.28 11.57
C VAL A 144 10.08 2.30 11.08
N VAL A 145 11.35 2.04 11.37
CA VAL A 145 12.45 2.91 10.95
C VAL A 145 13.35 2.17 9.97
N VAL A 146 13.51 2.71 8.77
CA VAL A 146 14.46 2.23 7.76
C VAL A 146 15.64 3.19 7.71
N ARG A 147 16.87 2.65 7.74
CA ARG A 147 18.11 3.42 7.71
C ARG A 147 18.88 3.18 6.42
N LEU A 148 19.03 4.24 5.64
CA LEU A 148 19.74 4.23 4.36
C LEU A 148 21.20 4.62 4.57
N ARG A 149 22.09 3.80 4.02
CA ARG A 149 23.55 3.91 4.22
C ARG A 149 24.29 4.05 2.92
N GLN A 150 25.52 4.56 2.98
CA GLN A 150 26.39 4.52 1.82
C GLN A 150 26.82 3.07 1.52
N LEU A 151 26.89 2.71 0.24
CA LEU A 151 27.60 1.51 -0.16
C LEU A 151 29.11 1.76 0.02
N GLU A 152 29.74 0.92 0.85
CA GLU A 152 31.20 0.84 0.94
C GLU A 152 31.70 0.04 -0.27
N ARG A 153 32.73 0.55 -0.96
CA ARG A 153 33.39 -0.15 -2.07
C ARG A 153 34.41 -1.17 -1.57
#